data_AF-A0A2S8HE15-F1
#
_entry.id   AF-A0A2S8HE15-F1
#
_cell.length_a   1.000
_cell.length_b   1.000
_cell.length_c   1.000
_cell.angle_alpha   90.00
_cell.angle_beta   90.00
_cell.angle_gamma   90.00
#
_symmetry.space_group_name_H-M   'P 1'
#
loop_
_entity.id
_entity.type
_entity.pdbx_description
1 polymer ?
#
loop_
_entity_poly.entity_id
_entity_poly.type
_entity_poly.pdbx_seq_one_letter_code
_entity_poly.pdbx_strand_id
1 'polypeptide(L)' 'MQIETIWIVLAAVLLLIELWAINRVRKAEGKSSNKLVWIVVIVFVPLFGLIGWAMAGPKHIAQNP' A
#
# COMPACT_ATOMS: atom_id res chain seq x y z
N MET A 1 11.49 21.24 -3.18
CA MET A 1 12.67 20.37 -3.34
C MET A 1 12.70 19.20 -2.34
N GLN A 2 12.99 19.39 -1.04
CA GLN A 2 13.15 18.25 -0.11
C GLN A 2 11.88 17.42 0.12
N ILE A 3 10.72 18.07 0.26
CA ILE A 3 9.43 17.38 0.48
C ILE A 3 9.05 16.52 -0.74
N GLU A 4 9.27 17.01 -1.95
CA GLU A 4 8.96 16.28 -3.19
C GLU A 4 9.81 15.01 -3.30
N THR A 5 11.10 15.08 -2.97
CA THR A 5 11.97 13.91 -2.92
C THR A 5 11.49 12.88 -1.89
N ILE A 6 11.02 13.32 -0.72
CA ILE A 6 10.46 12.42 0.31
C ILE A 6 9.25 11.65 -0.23
N TRP A 7 8.34 12.33 -0.93
CA TRP A 7 7.17 11.68 -1.54
C TRP A 7 7.54 10.68 -2.63
N ILE A 8 8.53 11.02 -3.47
CA ILE A 8 9.03 10.12 -4.52
C ILE A 8 9.66 8.87 -3.90
N VAL A 9 10.48 9.03 -2.86
CA VAL A 9 11.11 7.90 -2.15
C VAL A 9 10.05 7.03 -1.48
N LEU A 10 9.05 7.62 -0.83
CA LEU A 10 7.92 6.88 -0.24
C LEU A 10 7.15 6.06 -1.28
N ALA A 11 6.84 6.65 -2.44
CA ALA A 11 6.18 5.94 -3.53
C ALA A 11 7.02 4.78 -4.06
N ALA A 12 8.33 4.99 -4.24
CA ALA A 12 9.25 3.94 -4.68
C ALA A 12 9.34 2.78 -3.66
N VAL A 13 9.42 3.10 -2.37
CA VAL A 13 9.45 2.09 -1.30
C VAL A 13 8.15 1.28 -1.26
N LEU A 14 7.00 1.93 -1.38
CA LEU A 14 5.70 1.23 -1.43
C LEU A 14 5.63 0.25 -2.60
N LEU A 15 6.04 0.65 -3.80
CA LEU A 15 6.09 -0.23 -4.97
C LEU A 15 7.02 -1.44 -4.76
N LEU A 16 8.19 -1.23 -4.15
CA LEU A 16 9.12 -2.31 -3.84
C LEU A 16 8.52 -3.29 -2.83
N ILE A 17 7.79 -2.80 -1.82
CA ILE A 17 7.11 -3.64 -0.83
C ILE A 17 6.00 -4.47 -1.49
N GLU A 18 5.21 -3.90 -2.40
CA GLU A 18 4.17 -4.66 -3.13
C GLU A 18 4.78 -5.79 -3.98
N LEU A 19 5.81 -5.47 -4.78
CA LEU A 19 6.53 -6.46 -5.60
C LEU A 19 7.18 -7.55 -4.75
N TRP A 20 7.76 -7.18 -3.60
CA TRP A 20 8.35 -8.13 -2.67
C TRP A 20 7.30 -9.04 -2.01
N ALA A 21 6.16 -8.47 -1.59
CA ALA A 21 5.07 -9.23 -0.99
C ALA A 21 4.50 -10.26 -1.97
N ILE A 22 4.27 -9.86 -3.23
CA ILE A 22 3.84 -10.76 -4.31
C ILE A 22 4.87 -11.89 -4.51
N ASN A 23 6.16 -11.56 -4.63
CA ASN A 23 7.20 -12.57 -4.81
C ASN A 23 7.33 -13.52 -3.62
N ARG A 24 7.17 -13.00 -2.39
CA ARG A 24 7.24 -13.81 -1.17
C ARG A 24 6.06 -14.76 -1.06
N VAL A 25 4.86 -14.31 -1.42
CA VAL A 25 3.68 -15.19 -1.53
C VAL A 25 3.89 -16.22 -2.61
N ARG A 26 4.39 -15.86 -3.80
CA ARG A 26 4.65 -16.83 -4.88
C ARG A 26 5.61 -17.94 -4.44
N LYS A 27 6.71 -17.57 -3.80
CA LYS A 27 7.76 -18.48 -3.29
C LYS A 27 7.37 -19.24 -2.01
N ALA A 28 6.25 -18.92 -1.38
CA ALA A 28 5.81 -19.66 -0.20
C ALA A 28 5.43 -21.10 -0.60
N GLU A 29 6.29 -22.05 -0.24
CA GLU A 29 6.07 -23.49 -0.27
C GLU A 29 5.44 -23.91 1.06
N GLY A 30 4.12 -24.02 1.07
CA GLY A 30 3.34 -24.39 2.26
C GLY A 30 1.90 -24.69 1.88
N LYS A 31 1.18 -25.42 2.75
CA LYS A 31 -0.22 -25.84 2.55
C LYS A 31 -1.04 -24.71 1.91
N SER A 32 -1.64 -25.01 0.75
CA SER A 32 -2.38 -24.08 -0.13
C SER A 32 -3.30 -23.08 0.60
N SER A 33 -3.90 -23.52 1.73
CA SER A 33 -4.76 -22.70 2.60
C SER A 33 -4.08 -21.43 3.16
N ASN A 34 -2.80 -21.47 3.56
CA ASN A 34 -2.13 -20.30 4.15
C ASN A 34 -1.73 -19.26 3.09
N LYS A 35 -1.60 -19.69 1.84
CA LYS A 35 -1.26 -18.84 0.69
C LYS A 35 -2.44 -17.92 0.33
N LEU A 36 -3.66 -18.47 0.38
CA LEU A 36 -4.89 -17.74 0.09
C LEU A 36 -5.14 -16.62 1.11
N VAL A 37 -4.92 -16.88 2.41
CA VAL A 37 -5.05 -15.88 3.48
C VAL A 37 -4.10 -14.70 3.24
N TRP A 38 -2.84 -14.96 2.90
CA TRP A 38 -1.87 -13.89 2.62
C TRP A 38 -2.21 -13.07 1.38
N ILE A 39 -2.74 -13.70 0.31
CA ILE A 39 -3.23 -12.98 -0.87
C ILE A 39 -4.38 -12.04 -0.48
N VAL A 40 -5.36 -12.54 0.28
CA VAL A 40 -6.49 -11.73 0.76
C VAL A 40 -5.99 -10.56 1.60
N VAL A 41 -5.07 -10.79 2.54
CA VAL A 41 -4.50 -9.70 3.35
C VAL A 41 -3.81 -8.64 2.47
N ILE A 42 -2.97 -9.03 1.52
CA ILE A 42 -2.27 -8.08 0.64
C ILE A 42 -3.25 -7.27 -0.21
N VAL A 43 -4.34 -7.87 -0.68
CA VAL A 43 -5.36 -7.17 -1.47
C VAL A 43 -6.22 -6.23 -0.61
N PHE A 44 -6.52 -6.62 0.63
CA PHE A 44 -7.42 -5.85 1.49
C PHE A 44 -6.72 -4.76 2.31
N VAL A 45 -5.44 -4.91 2.64
CA VAL A 45 -4.64 -3.86 3.32
C VAL A 45 -4.68 -2.50 2.60
N PRO A 46 -4.47 -2.39 1.27
CA PRO A 46 -4.58 -1.12 0.56
C PRO A 46 -6.01 -0.58 0.54
N LEU A 47 -7.03 -1.45 0.55
CA LEU A 47 -8.43 -1.01 0.67
C LEU A 47 -8.70 -0.36 2.04
N PHE A 48 -8.20 -0.96 3.13
CA PHE A 48 -8.29 -0.35 4.45
C PHE A 48 -7.49 0.96 4.55
N GLY A 49 -6.33 1.03 3.90
CA GLY A 49 -5.55 2.26 3.77
C GLY A 49 -6.31 3.37 3.02
N LEU A 50 -6.99 3.02 1.93
CA LEU A 50 -7.86 3.92 1.17
C LEU A 50 -9.06 4.39 1.98
N ILE A 51 -9.72 3.49 2.73
CA ILE A 51 -10.85 3.85 3.59
C ILE A 51 -10.38 4.79 4.72
N GLY A 52 -9.26 4.48 5.36
CA GLY A 52 -8.66 5.33 6.38
C GLY A 52 -8.28 6.71 5.84
N TRP A 53 -7.70 6.76 4.64
CA TRP A 53 -7.39 8.03 3.96
C TRP A 53 -8.65 8.77 3.50
N ALA A 54 -9.70 8.10 3.05
CA ALA A 54 -10.95 8.77 2.69
C ALA A 54 -11.60 9.46 3.91
N MET A 55 -11.46 8.86 5.11
CA MET A 55 -12.00 9.42 6.35
C MET A 55 -11.12 10.51 6.97
N ALA A 56 -9.81 10.29 7.03
CA ALA A 56 -8.85 11.16 7.73
C ALA A 56 -7.93 11.95 6.79
N GLY A 57 -8.10 11.79 5.49
CA GLY A 57 -7.24 12.40 4.48
C GLY A 57 -7.43 13.91 4.40
N PRO A 58 -6.38 14.62 3.98
CA PRO A 58 -6.40 16.07 3.88
C PRO A 58 -7.50 16.50 2.91
N LYS A 59 -8.52 17.19 3.43
CA LYS A 59 -9.57 17.80 2.62
C LYS A 59 -8.95 19.03 1.94
N HIS A 60 -9.05 19.10 0.61
CA HIS A 60 -8.59 20.27 -0.13
C HIS A 60 -9.38 21.49 0.36
N ILE A 61 -8.74 22.35 1.12
CA ILE A 61 -9.32 23.64 1.49
C ILE A 61 -9.13 24.50 0.25
N ALA A 62 -10.20 24.69 -0.54
CA ALA A 62 -10.18 25.66 -1.62
C ALA A 62 -9.85 27.01 -0.98
N GLN A 63 -8.60 27.47 -1.14
CA GLN A 63 -8.25 28.84 -0.82
C GLN A 63 -8.94 29.69 -1.87
N ASN A 64 -10.09 30.26 -1.49
CA ASN A 64 -10.73 31.30 -2.26
C ASN A 64 -9.75 32.48 -2.35
N PRO A 65 -9.47 33.00 -3.57
CA PRO A 65 -8.32 33.86 -3.85
C PRO A 65 -8.31 35.18 -3.06
#